data_AF-A0A0S8IR82-F1
#
_entry.id   AF-A0A0S8IR82-F1
#
_cell.length_a   1.000
_cell.length_b   1.000
_cell.length_c   1.000
_cell.angle_alpha   90.00
_cell.angle_beta   90.00
_cell.angle_gamma   90.00
#
_symmetry.space_group_name_H-M   'P 1'
#
loop_
_entity.id
_entity.type
_entity.pdbx_description
1 polymer ?
#
loop_
_entity_poly.entity_id
_entity_poly.type
_entity_poly.pdbx_seq_one_letter_code
_entity_poly.pdbx_strand_id
1 'polypeptide(L)'
;RIGIEGSDVFDYDYFLDNWGWHQGNRFIVNGNTRTNGQFDFGGCQAQMDGIPRFDKLPDGTLGEMIDEGGVYASWDITGAESLSGTTARERHLHEFNPPEPMPNIADLGEYELLAKAENSTIKIGGNIVCNTIVGDEVGESPNLYLEGTLAQPIEMNGTIVVRGNVIIKGYIKGQGAIYAGGNIYVSGNVQYVDPLKPIPFPRCKEAVVNWIKNNAACDLLGLFAVENIVVGDFNDPVWRADISQWVSDPRNMSEEDAGEDGMPNTRPGRDGILGTADDDVLENDDIWTVEYYTEMHAEHGLIPAGFQVGDAIPGTGEDLDGDGKYDPGTQMKDFDLNVPLSKEYWEGNFPEAYADLCSNDAGRSINRLDAICYTNHTFAMHQVGTELMVDINGALVARNEAIIYEGKRLTITHDLRLLQEELLPHIVLPKTWKPPQIVMWRSN
;
A
#
# COMPACT_ATOMS: atom_id res chain seq x y z
N ARG A 1 16.46 -14.07 18.74
CA ARG A 1 17.02 -13.81 17.39
C ARG A 1 16.19 -12.67 16.83
N ILE A 2 16.84 -11.59 16.41
CA ILE A 2 16.19 -10.52 15.65
C ILE A 2 16.33 -10.93 14.17
N GLY A 3 15.26 -10.79 13.40
CA GLY A 3 15.22 -11.11 11.99
C GLY A 3 14.18 -10.24 11.30
N ILE A 4 14.18 -10.24 9.98
CA ILE A 4 13.22 -9.54 9.14
C ILE A 4 12.42 -10.61 8.39
N GLU A 5 11.13 -10.37 8.16
CA GLU A 5 10.27 -11.20 7.30
C GLU A 5 9.43 -10.35 6.34
N GLY A 6 8.92 -10.96 5.28
CA GLY A 6 7.94 -10.29 4.43
C GLY A 6 6.69 -9.97 5.24
N SER A 7 6.11 -8.80 4.98
CA SER A 7 4.98 -8.33 5.75
C SER A 7 3.70 -9.10 5.41
N ASP A 8 2.97 -9.52 6.44
CA ASP A 8 1.68 -10.21 6.28
C ASP A 8 0.55 -9.28 5.82
N VAL A 9 0.79 -7.95 5.77
CA VAL A 9 -0.18 -6.98 5.25
C VAL A 9 -0.57 -7.25 3.79
N PHE A 10 0.27 -7.93 3.01
CA PHE A 10 0.00 -8.30 1.62
C PHE A 10 -0.78 -9.61 1.46
N ASP A 11 -1.08 -10.32 2.55
CA ASP A 11 -2.02 -11.45 2.54
C ASP A 11 -3.48 -10.98 2.42
N TYR A 12 -3.69 -9.67 2.44
CA TYR A 12 -4.96 -8.97 2.33
C TYR A 12 -5.04 -8.24 0.99
N ASP A 13 -6.23 -8.14 0.40
CA ASP A 13 -6.45 -7.32 -0.80
C ASP A 13 -6.63 -5.85 -0.47
N TYR A 14 -7.02 -5.57 0.76
CA TYR A 14 -7.18 -4.25 1.33
C TYR A 14 -6.70 -4.27 2.79
N PHE A 15 -5.66 -3.50 3.09
CA PHE A 15 -5.11 -3.32 4.43
C PHE A 15 -4.98 -1.83 4.74
N LEU A 16 -5.51 -1.41 5.89
CA LEU A 16 -5.30 -0.08 6.45
C LEU A 16 -4.71 -0.13 7.85
N ASP A 17 -3.66 0.63 8.09
CA ASP A 17 -2.99 0.66 9.40
C ASP A 17 -3.78 1.44 10.46
N ASN A 18 -4.57 2.42 10.05
CA ASN A 18 -5.49 3.12 10.96
C ASN A 18 -6.89 2.54 10.82
N TRP A 19 -7.92 3.39 10.78
CA TRP A 19 -9.31 3.01 10.64
C TRP A 19 -9.63 2.62 9.19
N GLY A 20 -10.50 1.63 8.99
CA GLY A 20 -10.95 1.21 7.67
C GLY A 20 -12.45 1.32 7.50
N TRP A 21 -12.90 1.50 6.26
CA TRP A 21 -14.34 1.60 5.97
C TRP A 21 -14.68 1.20 4.56
N HIS A 22 -15.92 0.76 4.38
CA HIS A 22 -16.56 0.72 3.07
C HIS A 22 -17.90 1.44 3.16
N GLN A 23 -18.05 2.57 2.46
CA GLN A 23 -19.31 3.32 2.44
C GLN A 23 -19.82 3.47 1.01
N GLY A 24 -21.15 3.51 0.84
CA GLY A 24 -21.79 3.74 -0.46
C GLY A 24 -22.51 2.50 -1.03
N ASN A 25 -22.62 2.44 -2.37
CA ASN A 25 -23.57 1.55 -3.03
C ASN A 25 -23.18 0.06 -2.99
N ARG A 26 -22.13 -0.33 -3.73
CA ARG A 26 -21.79 -1.73 -3.94
C ARG A 26 -20.27 -1.91 -4.05
N PHE A 27 -19.67 -2.33 -2.95
CA PHE A 27 -18.29 -2.80 -2.89
C PHE A 27 -18.25 -4.32 -3.08
N ILE A 28 -17.30 -4.82 -3.86
CA ILE A 28 -17.05 -6.24 -4.04
C ILE A 28 -15.60 -6.52 -3.72
N VAL A 29 -15.34 -7.42 -2.79
CA VAL A 29 -13.99 -7.80 -2.36
C VAL A 29 -13.81 -9.28 -2.64
N ASN A 30 -12.80 -9.61 -3.44
CA ASN A 30 -12.42 -10.97 -3.78
C ASN A 30 -11.07 -11.30 -3.13
N GLY A 31 -11.06 -11.30 -1.80
CA GLY A 31 -9.86 -11.32 -0.99
C GLY A 31 -10.22 -11.18 0.48
N ASN A 32 -9.19 -11.08 1.33
CA ASN A 32 -9.35 -10.77 2.74
C ASN A 32 -9.08 -9.30 2.98
N THR A 33 -9.90 -8.68 3.82
CA THR A 33 -9.77 -7.27 4.17
C THR A 33 -9.30 -7.14 5.60
N ARG A 34 -8.42 -6.18 5.87
CA ARG A 34 -7.91 -5.91 7.20
C ARG A 34 -7.78 -4.43 7.50
N THR A 35 -7.96 -4.10 8.77
CA THR A 35 -7.57 -2.83 9.37
C THR A 35 -6.90 -3.09 10.71
N ASN A 36 -5.98 -2.23 11.11
CA ASN A 36 -5.44 -2.26 12.46
C ASN A 36 -6.37 -1.51 13.43
N GLY A 37 -7.08 -0.48 13.01
CA GLY A 37 -8.19 0.13 13.76
C GLY A 37 -9.50 -0.67 13.68
N GLN A 38 -10.63 0.05 13.72
CA GLN A 38 -11.96 -0.52 13.45
C GLN A 38 -12.25 -0.59 11.96
N PHE A 39 -13.00 -1.60 11.54
CA PHE A 39 -13.58 -1.64 10.19
C PHE A 39 -15.06 -1.24 10.22
N ASP A 40 -15.44 -0.17 9.53
CA ASP A 40 -16.84 0.25 9.43
C ASP A 40 -17.43 0.05 8.03
N PHE A 41 -18.39 -0.86 7.91
CA PHE A 41 -19.14 -1.06 6.66
C PHE A 41 -20.19 0.01 6.41
N GLY A 42 -20.47 0.93 7.34
CA GLY A 42 -21.44 2.01 7.16
C GLY A 42 -22.84 1.55 6.73
N GLY A 43 -23.19 0.28 7.00
CA GLY A 43 -24.41 -0.36 6.51
C GLY A 43 -24.48 -0.58 4.99
N CYS A 44 -23.35 -0.53 4.27
CA CYS A 44 -23.29 -0.74 2.83
C CYS A 44 -23.62 -2.20 2.45
N GLN A 45 -24.15 -2.41 1.24
CA GLN A 45 -24.41 -3.74 0.69
C GLN A 45 -23.16 -4.31 0.03
N ALA A 46 -22.06 -4.42 0.78
CA ALA A 46 -20.84 -5.01 0.26
C ALA A 46 -20.99 -6.53 0.06
N GLN A 47 -20.38 -7.03 -1.01
CA GLN A 47 -20.19 -8.46 -1.25
C GLN A 47 -18.72 -8.78 -0.94
N MET A 48 -18.49 -9.58 0.08
CA MET A 48 -17.15 -9.99 0.47
C MET A 48 -17.03 -11.50 0.37
N ASP A 49 -16.13 -11.90 -0.49
CA ASP A 49 -15.76 -13.29 -0.64
C ASP A 49 -14.29 -13.41 -0.19
N GLY A 50 -14.10 -13.91 1.03
CA GLY A 50 -12.80 -14.18 1.67
C GLY A 50 -12.01 -15.34 1.05
N ILE A 51 -10.69 -15.34 1.24
CA ILE A 51 -9.79 -16.42 0.81
C ILE A 51 -9.21 -17.07 2.07
N PRO A 52 -9.27 -18.41 2.22
CA PRO A 52 -8.67 -19.06 3.39
C PRO A 52 -7.20 -18.69 3.56
N ARG A 53 -6.78 -18.41 4.79
CA ARG A 53 -5.38 -18.17 5.12
C ARG A 53 -4.67 -19.49 5.40
N PHE A 54 -3.39 -19.54 5.08
CA PHE A 54 -2.56 -20.73 5.25
C PHE A 54 -1.24 -20.37 5.92
N ASP A 55 -0.67 -21.31 6.68
CA ASP A 55 0.69 -21.15 7.21
C ASP A 55 1.69 -20.98 6.05
N LYS A 56 2.66 -20.08 6.18
CA LYS A 56 3.78 -19.97 5.23
C LYS A 56 4.87 -20.97 5.60
N LEU A 57 5.19 -21.90 4.70
CA LEU A 57 6.27 -22.87 4.91
C LEU A 57 7.63 -22.26 4.57
N PRO A 58 8.75 -22.76 5.12
CA PRO A 58 10.08 -22.19 4.89
C PRO A 58 10.57 -22.16 3.43
N ASP A 59 9.88 -22.86 2.53
CA ASP A 59 10.16 -22.90 1.09
C ASP A 59 9.26 -21.96 0.27
N GLY A 60 8.49 -21.08 0.94
CA GLY A 60 7.53 -20.16 0.32
C GLY A 60 6.23 -20.84 -0.14
N THR A 61 5.99 -22.09 0.26
CA THR A 61 4.75 -22.80 -0.08
C THR A 61 3.69 -22.73 1.01
N LEU A 62 2.43 -22.88 0.61
CA LEU A 62 1.30 -22.84 1.55
C LEU A 62 1.25 -24.12 2.38
N GLY A 63 1.08 -23.95 3.69
CA GLY A 63 0.97 -24.95 4.74
C GLY A 63 -0.48 -25.30 5.08
N GLU A 64 -0.76 -25.59 6.34
CA GLU A 64 -2.12 -25.90 6.79
C GLU A 64 -2.99 -24.64 6.82
N MET A 65 -4.30 -24.82 6.73
CA MET A 65 -5.25 -23.70 6.79
C MET A 65 -5.31 -23.15 8.22
N ILE A 66 -5.11 -21.84 8.36
CA ILE A 66 -5.21 -21.11 9.63
C ILE A 66 -6.68 -20.81 9.93
N ASP A 67 -7.38 -20.25 8.94
CA ASP A 67 -8.79 -19.89 9.01
C ASP A 67 -9.43 -19.86 7.61
N GLU A 68 -10.73 -19.55 7.54
CA GLU A 68 -11.48 -19.52 6.29
C GLU A 68 -11.44 -18.16 5.56
N GLY A 69 -10.62 -17.20 6.02
CA GLY A 69 -10.58 -15.84 5.47
C GLY A 69 -11.78 -14.99 5.86
N GLY A 70 -11.72 -13.69 5.54
CA GLY A 70 -12.77 -12.73 5.88
C GLY A 70 -12.27 -11.32 6.12
N VAL A 71 -12.86 -10.66 7.13
CA VAL A 71 -12.55 -9.29 7.57
C VAL A 71 -11.87 -9.35 8.92
N TYR A 72 -10.80 -8.58 9.08
CA TYR A 72 -9.97 -8.54 10.28
C TYR A 72 -9.86 -7.11 10.78
N ALA A 73 -10.01 -6.91 12.10
CA ALA A 73 -9.82 -5.62 12.75
C ALA A 73 -9.10 -5.83 14.09
N SER A 74 -8.22 -4.92 14.50
CA SER A 74 -7.66 -4.97 15.87
C SER A 74 -8.54 -4.29 16.91
N TRP A 75 -9.55 -3.56 16.42
CA TRP A 75 -10.63 -3.01 17.21
C TRP A 75 -11.94 -3.76 16.91
N ASP A 76 -12.96 -3.05 16.46
CA ASP A 76 -14.30 -3.58 16.21
C ASP A 76 -14.58 -3.74 14.70
N ILE A 77 -15.63 -4.49 14.35
CA ILE A 77 -16.17 -4.57 12.99
C ILE A 77 -17.64 -4.13 13.04
N THR A 78 -17.93 -2.94 12.53
CA THR A 78 -19.27 -2.33 12.63
C THR A 78 -20.00 -2.32 11.30
N GLY A 79 -21.34 -2.32 11.34
CA GLY A 79 -22.18 -2.18 10.15
C GLY A 79 -22.21 -3.40 9.22
N ALA A 80 -21.73 -4.56 9.69
CA ALA A 80 -21.58 -5.78 8.91
C ALA A 80 -22.90 -6.50 8.60
N GLU A 81 -24.06 -6.02 9.07
CA GLU A 81 -25.35 -6.71 8.97
C GLU A 81 -25.85 -6.84 7.52
N SER A 82 -25.38 -5.94 6.65
CA SER A 82 -25.73 -5.91 5.22
C SER A 82 -24.72 -6.63 4.33
N LEU A 83 -23.69 -7.26 4.91
CA LEU A 83 -22.71 -8.04 4.15
C LEU A 83 -23.34 -9.25 3.45
N SER A 84 -22.83 -9.53 2.26
CA SER A 84 -23.14 -10.72 1.48
C SER A 84 -21.86 -11.42 1.02
N GLY A 85 -21.98 -12.59 0.40
CA GLY A 85 -20.83 -13.41 0.00
C GLY A 85 -20.44 -14.45 1.05
N THR A 86 -19.24 -15.03 0.95
CA THR A 86 -18.78 -16.03 1.91
C THR A 86 -18.56 -15.44 3.31
N THR A 87 -18.21 -14.16 3.39
CA THR A 87 -17.80 -13.46 4.62
C THR A 87 -18.98 -12.95 5.46
N ALA A 88 -20.23 -13.10 5.00
CA ALA A 88 -21.43 -12.67 5.73
C ALA A 88 -21.77 -13.49 7.00
N ARG A 89 -20.87 -14.37 7.46
CA ARG A 89 -21.06 -15.19 8.66
C ARG A 89 -20.07 -14.75 9.71
N GLU A 90 -20.51 -14.74 10.97
CA GLU A 90 -19.72 -14.36 12.16
C GLU A 90 -18.30 -14.98 12.19
N ARG A 91 -18.15 -16.24 11.79
CA ARG A 91 -16.83 -16.91 11.76
C ARG A 91 -15.78 -16.29 10.80
N HIS A 92 -16.19 -15.39 9.91
CA HIS A 92 -15.34 -14.68 8.96
C HIS A 92 -15.16 -13.20 9.37
N LEU A 93 -15.70 -12.81 10.52
CA LEU A 93 -15.53 -11.48 11.12
C LEU A 93 -14.59 -11.66 12.31
N HIS A 94 -13.36 -11.17 12.18
CA HIS A 94 -12.28 -11.36 13.13
C HIS A 94 -11.98 -10.04 13.83
N GLU A 95 -12.82 -9.71 14.82
CA GLU A 95 -12.67 -8.53 15.68
C GLU A 95 -11.59 -8.74 16.74
N PHE A 96 -10.98 -7.64 17.19
CA PHE A 96 -10.00 -7.60 18.27
C PHE A 96 -8.76 -8.48 18.05
N ASN A 97 -8.37 -8.71 16.80
CA ASN A 97 -7.12 -9.39 16.50
C ASN A 97 -5.91 -8.52 16.90
N PRO A 98 -4.73 -9.08 17.19
CA PRO A 98 -3.53 -8.26 17.39
C PRO A 98 -3.18 -7.50 16.09
N PRO A 99 -2.74 -6.23 16.14
CA PRO A 99 -2.37 -5.47 14.94
C PRO A 99 -1.24 -6.14 14.15
N GLU A 100 -1.30 -6.03 12.82
CA GLU A 100 -0.16 -6.44 11.97
C GLU A 100 0.80 -5.27 11.83
N PRO A 101 2.10 -5.45 12.09
CA PRO A 101 3.06 -4.38 11.88
C PRO A 101 3.03 -3.88 10.42
N MET A 102 2.86 -2.58 10.25
CA MET A 102 3.03 -1.94 8.94
C MET A 102 4.53 -1.89 8.62
N PRO A 103 4.96 -2.32 7.41
CA PRO A 103 6.35 -2.16 6.99
C PRO A 103 6.65 -0.67 6.74
N ASN A 104 7.91 -0.37 6.43
CA ASN A 104 8.33 0.98 6.06
C ASN A 104 9.37 0.89 4.94
N ILE A 105 9.26 1.75 3.91
CA ILE A 105 10.21 1.79 2.78
C ILE A 105 10.97 3.11 2.61
N ALA A 106 11.03 3.96 3.65
CA ALA A 106 11.75 5.23 3.61
C ALA A 106 13.23 5.07 3.20
N ASP A 107 13.86 3.96 3.59
CA ASP A 107 15.17 3.56 3.05
C ASP A 107 15.03 2.71 1.78
N LEU A 108 15.34 3.33 0.64
CA LEU A 108 15.30 2.66 -0.67
C LEU A 108 16.58 1.86 -1.01
N GLY A 109 17.59 1.85 -0.14
CA GLY A 109 18.91 1.29 -0.41
C GLY A 109 18.91 -0.20 -0.76
N GLU A 110 18.12 -1.03 -0.06
CA GLU A 110 17.98 -2.46 -0.39
C GLU A 110 17.40 -2.65 -1.80
N TYR A 111 16.42 -1.84 -2.17
CA TYR A 111 15.77 -1.91 -3.48
C TYR A 111 16.69 -1.41 -4.61
N GLU A 112 17.53 -0.39 -4.35
CA GLU A 112 18.55 0.06 -5.30
C GLU A 112 19.58 -1.05 -5.58
N LEU A 113 20.02 -1.76 -4.53
CA LEU A 113 20.95 -2.89 -4.66
C LEU A 113 20.32 -4.03 -5.46
N LEU A 114 19.04 -4.33 -5.22
CA LEU A 114 18.29 -5.33 -5.96
C LEU A 114 18.14 -4.96 -7.44
N ALA A 115 17.70 -3.73 -7.73
CA ALA A 115 17.53 -3.23 -9.10
C ALA A 115 18.82 -3.36 -9.92
N LYS A 116 19.95 -2.99 -9.32
CA LYS A 116 21.29 -3.14 -9.91
C LYS A 116 21.66 -4.62 -10.14
N ALA A 117 21.39 -5.49 -9.17
CA ALA A 117 21.72 -6.92 -9.26
C ALA A 117 20.91 -7.64 -10.36
N GLU A 118 19.66 -7.26 -10.55
CA GLU A 118 18.75 -7.83 -11.57
C GLU A 118 19.01 -7.30 -12.99
N ASN A 119 19.78 -6.21 -13.13
CA ASN A 119 19.91 -5.44 -14.39
C ASN A 119 18.52 -5.02 -14.91
N SER A 120 17.69 -4.53 -14.00
CA SER A 120 16.31 -4.15 -14.28
C SER A 120 16.20 -3.04 -15.31
N THR A 121 15.16 -3.10 -16.13
CA THR A 121 14.88 -2.07 -17.14
C THR A 121 13.40 -1.86 -17.31
N ILE A 122 13.02 -0.63 -17.68
CA ILE A 122 11.72 -0.36 -18.29
C ILE A 122 11.93 -0.09 -19.78
N LYS A 123 11.13 -0.72 -20.64
CA LYS A 123 11.12 -0.45 -22.08
C LYS A 123 9.75 0.01 -22.56
N ILE A 124 9.74 0.92 -23.52
CA ILE A 124 8.53 1.34 -24.23
C ILE A 124 8.86 1.38 -25.73
N GLY A 125 8.09 0.63 -26.53
CA GLY A 125 8.33 0.54 -27.97
C GLY A 125 9.72 -0.01 -28.32
N GLY A 126 10.28 -0.88 -27.48
CA GLY A 126 11.62 -1.46 -27.64
C GLY A 126 12.78 -0.59 -27.18
N ASN A 127 12.54 0.67 -26.82
CA ASN A 127 13.57 1.56 -26.27
C ASN A 127 13.59 1.44 -24.75
N ILE A 128 14.79 1.34 -24.17
CA ILE A 128 14.98 1.47 -22.73
C ILE A 128 14.73 2.93 -22.34
N VAL A 129 13.81 3.13 -21.40
CA VAL A 129 13.45 4.46 -20.87
C VAL A 129 13.87 4.66 -19.42
N CYS A 130 14.29 3.59 -18.74
CA CYS A 130 14.86 3.60 -17.40
C CYS A 130 15.80 2.39 -17.21
N ASN A 131 16.95 2.60 -16.56
CA ASN A 131 17.93 1.57 -16.23
C ASN A 131 18.11 1.48 -14.72
N THR A 132 17.40 0.56 -14.06
CA THR A 132 17.48 0.26 -12.62
C THR A 132 17.04 1.37 -11.66
N ILE A 133 17.64 2.56 -11.73
CA ILE A 133 17.43 3.68 -10.80
C ILE A 133 17.22 4.96 -11.62
N VAL A 134 16.34 5.84 -11.14
CA VAL A 134 16.10 7.18 -11.69
C VAL A 134 16.49 8.22 -10.65
N GLY A 135 17.31 9.19 -11.06
CA GLY A 135 17.82 10.28 -10.22
C GLY A 135 19.14 9.96 -9.53
N ASP A 136 19.88 8.94 -9.99
CA ASP A 136 21.19 8.58 -9.43
C ASP A 136 22.37 9.20 -10.17
N GLU A 137 22.15 9.75 -11.36
CA GLU A 137 23.16 10.47 -12.12
C GLU A 137 23.09 11.99 -11.96
N VAL A 138 24.24 12.65 -12.11
CA VAL A 138 24.33 14.11 -12.03
C VAL A 138 23.61 14.75 -13.22
N GLY A 139 22.55 15.51 -12.93
CA GLY A 139 21.76 16.23 -13.93
C GLY A 139 20.59 15.43 -14.50
N GLU A 140 20.38 14.20 -14.05
CA GLU A 140 19.17 13.41 -14.30
C GLU A 140 18.02 13.93 -13.44
N SER A 141 16.79 13.92 -13.98
CA SER A 141 15.64 14.19 -13.13
C SER A 141 15.40 13.04 -12.14
N PRO A 142 15.04 13.31 -10.88
CA PRO A 142 14.66 12.26 -9.94
C PRO A 142 13.27 11.66 -10.21
N ASN A 143 12.47 12.25 -11.10
CA ASN A 143 11.09 11.84 -11.35
C ASN A 143 10.95 11.06 -12.65
N LEU A 144 10.00 10.12 -12.70
CA LEU A 144 9.78 9.23 -13.84
C LEU A 144 8.36 9.35 -14.38
N TYR A 145 8.22 9.52 -15.70
CA TYR A 145 6.94 9.46 -16.39
C TYR A 145 6.86 8.24 -17.31
N LEU A 146 5.76 7.49 -17.18
CA LEU A 146 5.49 6.29 -17.94
C LEU A 146 4.07 6.32 -18.52
N GLU A 147 3.98 6.32 -19.85
CA GLU A 147 2.72 6.14 -20.57
C GLU A 147 2.84 5.00 -21.58
N GLY A 148 2.13 3.91 -21.32
CA GLY A 148 2.07 2.74 -22.20
C GLY A 148 0.83 2.74 -23.08
N THR A 149 0.95 2.32 -24.33
CA THR A 149 -0.21 1.96 -25.16
C THR A 149 -0.27 0.45 -25.35
N LEU A 150 -1.40 -0.10 -25.78
CA LEU A 150 -1.47 -1.55 -26.04
C LEU A 150 -0.44 -2.00 -27.10
N ALA A 151 -0.11 -1.13 -28.07
CA ALA A 151 0.89 -1.41 -29.09
C ALA A 151 2.34 -1.22 -28.61
N GLN A 152 2.53 -0.37 -27.59
CA GLN A 152 3.83 -0.05 -27.00
C GLN A 152 3.64 0.02 -25.47
N PRO A 153 3.49 -1.14 -24.80
CA PRO A 153 3.26 -1.17 -23.37
C PRO A 153 4.50 -0.71 -22.60
N ILE A 154 4.30 -0.40 -21.33
CA ILE A 154 5.36 -0.29 -20.34
C ILE A 154 5.84 -1.72 -20.06
N GLU A 155 6.95 -2.10 -20.66
CA GLU A 155 7.57 -3.42 -20.50
C GLU A 155 8.46 -3.41 -19.25
N MET A 156 7.96 -4.03 -18.17
CA MET A 156 8.64 -4.21 -16.89
C MET A 156 9.52 -5.46 -16.94
N ASN A 157 10.77 -5.30 -16.50
CA ASN A 157 11.70 -6.39 -16.28
C ASN A 157 12.55 -6.06 -15.05
N GLY A 158 12.15 -6.55 -13.88
CA GLY A 158 12.90 -6.32 -12.64
C GLY A 158 12.35 -5.20 -11.75
N THR A 159 13.01 -5.04 -10.59
CA THR A 159 12.80 -3.93 -9.66
C THR A 159 13.37 -2.61 -10.19
N ILE A 160 12.62 -1.52 -10.10
CA ILE A 160 13.02 -0.16 -10.46
C ILE A 160 12.89 0.74 -9.25
N VAL A 161 13.88 1.60 -9.01
CA VAL A 161 13.83 2.61 -7.95
C VAL A 161 13.79 4.00 -8.58
N VAL A 162 12.88 4.84 -8.10
CA VAL A 162 12.74 6.24 -8.53
C VAL A 162 12.91 7.11 -7.30
N ARG A 163 13.94 7.95 -7.26
CA ARG A 163 14.24 8.74 -6.05
C ARG A 163 13.22 9.84 -5.76
N GLY A 164 12.52 10.30 -6.79
CA GLY A 164 11.43 11.26 -6.68
C GLY A 164 10.08 10.64 -6.97
N ASN A 165 9.26 11.36 -7.74
CA ASN A 165 7.88 11.00 -8.02
C ASN A 165 7.74 10.14 -9.29
N VAL A 166 6.65 9.39 -9.37
CA VAL A 166 6.29 8.60 -10.56
C VAL A 166 4.93 9.05 -11.07
N ILE A 167 4.81 9.27 -12.39
CA ILE A 167 3.51 9.36 -13.06
C ILE A 167 3.39 8.15 -13.96
N ILE A 168 2.31 7.38 -13.83
CA ILE A 168 2.08 6.17 -14.60
C ILE A 168 0.66 6.08 -15.15
N LYS A 169 0.55 5.58 -16.39
CA LYS A 169 -0.70 5.11 -16.99
C LYS A 169 -0.46 4.18 -18.18
N GLY A 170 -1.50 3.43 -18.53
CA GLY A 170 -1.57 2.64 -19.75
C GLY A 170 -1.40 1.15 -19.53
N TYR A 171 -0.84 0.49 -20.55
CA TYR A 171 -0.68 -0.96 -20.56
C TYR A 171 0.67 -1.40 -20.01
N ILE A 172 0.67 -2.38 -19.12
CA ILE A 172 1.84 -2.99 -18.50
C ILE A 172 2.06 -4.37 -19.10
N LYS A 173 3.31 -4.71 -19.38
CA LYS A 173 3.73 -6.04 -19.84
C LYS A 173 4.96 -6.50 -19.07
N GLY A 174 5.07 -7.79 -18.77
CA GLY A 174 6.17 -8.33 -17.98
C GLY A 174 5.92 -8.19 -16.48
N GLN A 175 7.00 -8.30 -15.70
CA GLN A 175 6.92 -8.43 -14.25
C GLN A 175 7.98 -7.55 -13.58
N GLY A 176 7.56 -6.77 -12.60
CA GLY A 176 8.46 -5.92 -11.83
C GLY A 176 7.73 -5.01 -10.85
N ALA A 177 8.51 -4.18 -10.16
CA ALA A 177 8.02 -3.20 -9.19
C ALA A 177 8.71 -1.86 -9.37
N ILE A 178 8.02 -0.79 -8.96
CA ILE A 178 8.55 0.56 -8.86
C ILE A 178 8.48 0.99 -7.40
N TYR A 179 9.63 1.32 -6.82
CA TYR A 179 9.76 1.91 -5.49
C TYR A 179 10.08 3.39 -5.65
N ALA A 180 9.16 4.26 -5.25
CA ALA A 180 9.26 5.71 -5.39
C ALA A 180 9.59 6.35 -4.04
N GLY A 181 10.61 7.22 -4.02
CA GLY A 181 10.97 8.02 -2.84
C GLY A 181 10.01 9.18 -2.59
N GLY A 182 9.17 9.52 -3.57
CA GLY A 182 8.06 10.47 -3.42
C GLY A 182 6.71 9.83 -3.69
N ASN A 183 5.80 10.61 -4.25
CA ASN A 183 4.45 10.17 -4.60
C ASN A 183 4.43 9.34 -5.88
N ILE A 184 3.46 8.42 -5.98
CA ILE A 184 3.07 7.78 -7.23
C ILE A 184 1.71 8.31 -7.67
N TYR A 185 1.66 8.90 -8.86
CA TYR A 185 0.47 9.42 -9.49
C TYR A 185 -0.04 8.46 -10.57
N VAL A 186 -1.19 7.84 -10.31
CA VAL A 186 -1.91 7.05 -11.30
C VAL A 186 -2.82 7.99 -12.07
N SER A 187 -2.30 8.46 -13.21
CA SER A 187 -2.91 9.49 -14.04
C SER A 187 -4.00 8.99 -15.00
N GLY A 188 -4.14 7.68 -15.14
CA GLY A 188 -5.04 7.01 -16.06
C GLY A 188 -5.15 5.53 -15.72
N ASN A 189 -5.91 4.77 -16.52
CA ASN A 189 -6.00 3.33 -16.32
C ASN A 189 -4.63 2.65 -16.38
N VAL A 190 -4.33 1.78 -15.42
CA VAL A 190 -3.17 0.89 -15.44
C VAL A 190 -3.68 -0.54 -15.62
N GLN A 191 -3.27 -1.20 -16.71
CA GLN A 191 -3.86 -2.46 -17.13
C GLN A 191 -2.80 -3.47 -17.58
N TYR A 192 -2.92 -4.72 -17.17
CA TYR A 192 -2.09 -5.80 -17.67
C TYR A 192 -2.41 -6.14 -19.13
N VAL A 193 -1.39 -6.43 -19.94
CA VAL A 193 -1.55 -6.97 -21.30
C VAL A 193 -1.96 -8.45 -21.23
N ASP A 194 -1.35 -9.22 -20.32
CA ASP A 194 -1.69 -10.59 -19.95
C ASP A 194 -2.23 -10.61 -18.50
N PRO A 195 -3.55 -10.38 -18.31
CA PRO A 195 -4.13 -10.23 -16.99
C PRO A 195 -4.30 -11.57 -16.26
N LEU A 196 -4.50 -11.46 -14.94
CA LEU A 196 -4.82 -12.59 -14.07
C LEU A 196 -6.15 -13.25 -14.45
N LYS A 197 -6.20 -14.57 -14.31
CA LYS A 197 -7.45 -15.36 -14.42
C LYS A 197 -8.34 -15.10 -13.20
N PRO A 198 -9.67 -15.25 -13.32
CA PRO A 198 -10.58 -15.11 -12.18
C PRO A 198 -10.18 -16.01 -10.99
N ILE A 199 -10.40 -15.51 -9.77
CA ILE A 199 -10.17 -16.25 -8.51
C ILE A 199 -10.85 -17.63 -8.56
N PRO A 200 -10.19 -18.70 -8.07
CA PRO A 200 -10.70 -20.04 -8.22
C PRO A 200 -11.92 -20.30 -7.33
N PHE A 201 -12.81 -21.19 -7.78
CA PHE A 201 -13.87 -21.77 -6.97
C PHE A 201 -13.87 -23.30 -7.15
N PRO A 202 -13.90 -24.11 -6.07
CA PRO A 202 -13.86 -23.71 -4.66
C PRO A 202 -12.50 -23.09 -4.26
N ARG A 203 -12.45 -22.36 -3.14
CA ARG A 203 -11.26 -21.64 -2.66
C ARG A 203 -10.37 -22.46 -1.72
N CYS A 204 -10.30 -23.78 -1.94
CA CYS A 204 -9.44 -24.65 -1.11
C CYS A 204 -7.95 -24.50 -1.49
N LYS A 205 -7.06 -24.94 -0.59
CA LYS A 205 -5.59 -24.91 -0.79
C LYS A 205 -5.16 -25.36 -2.18
N GLU A 206 -5.65 -26.51 -2.64
CA GLU A 206 -5.30 -27.07 -3.94
C GLU A 206 -5.68 -26.13 -5.09
N ALA A 207 -6.88 -25.53 -5.03
CA ALA A 207 -7.36 -24.62 -6.05
C ALA A 207 -6.58 -23.29 -6.06
N VAL A 208 -6.25 -22.75 -4.88
CA VAL A 208 -5.40 -21.56 -4.72
C VAL A 208 -3.99 -21.82 -5.28
N VAL A 209 -3.33 -22.89 -4.87
CA VAL A 209 -1.98 -23.25 -5.36
C VAL A 209 -1.98 -23.47 -6.88
N ASN A 210 -3.01 -24.11 -7.43
CA ASN A 210 -3.14 -24.28 -8.88
C ASN A 210 -3.39 -22.95 -9.60
N TRP A 211 -4.17 -22.05 -9.01
CA TRP A 211 -4.38 -20.72 -9.55
C TRP A 211 -3.06 -19.92 -9.60
N ILE A 212 -2.27 -19.93 -8.51
CA ILE A 212 -0.97 -19.24 -8.45
C ILE A 212 -0.05 -19.74 -9.56
N LYS A 213 0.11 -21.07 -9.69
CA LYS A 213 0.92 -21.68 -10.77
C LYS A 213 0.45 -21.29 -12.17
N ASN A 214 -0.87 -21.23 -12.38
CA ASN A 214 -1.46 -20.91 -13.68
C ASN A 214 -1.38 -19.43 -14.07
N ASN A 215 -1.04 -18.55 -13.12
CA ASN A 215 -0.88 -17.11 -13.30
C ASN A 215 0.56 -16.64 -13.07
N ALA A 216 1.50 -17.56 -12.81
CA ALA A 216 2.89 -17.23 -12.47
C ALA A 216 3.62 -16.42 -13.57
N ALA A 217 3.22 -16.57 -14.83
CA ALA A 217 3.80 -15.86 -15.97
C ALA A 217 2.98 -14.64 -16.43
N CYS A 218 1.80 -14.41 -15.85
CA CYS A 218 0.97 -13.25 -16.18
C CYS A 218 1.65 -11.96 -15.70
N ASP A 219 1.27 -10.83 -16.29
CA ASP A 219 1.89 -9.55 -15.95
C ASP A 219 1.69 -9.20 -14.47
N LEU A 220 2.61 -8.41 -13.93
CA LEU A 220 2.68 -8.07 -12.52
C LEU A 220 3.38 -6.72 -12.36
N LEU A 221 2.73 -5.81 -11.63
CA LEU A 221 3.26 -4.51 -11.27
C LEU A 221 3.13 -4.30 -9.77
N GLY A 222 4.23 -3.95 -9.12
CA GLY A 222 4.22 -3.32 -7.81
C GLY A 222 4.43 -1.80 -7.89
N LEU A 223 3.65 -1.04 -7.14
CA LEU A 223 3.75 0.40 -6.95
C LEU A 223 3.90 0.66 -5.45
N PHE A 224 5.12 0.98 -5.03
CA PHE A 224 5.49 1.18 -3.63
C PHE A 224 5.95 2.63 -3.45
N ALA A 225 5.20 3.45 -2.72
CA ALA A 225 5.53 4.86 -2.49
C ALA A 225 5.98 5.08 -1.03
N VAL A 226 7.07 5.81 -0.84
CA VAL A 226 7.42 6.33 0.49
C VAL A 226 6.35 7.31 0.95
N GLU A 227 5.83 8.13 0.06
CA GLU A 227 4.84 9.15 0.39
C GLU A 227 3.41 8.61 0.16
N ASN A 228 2.75 9.08 -0.89
CA ASN A 228 1.34 8.82 -1.19
C ASN A 228 1.17 8.14 -2.55
N ILE A 229 0.06 7.40 -2.71
CA ILE A 229 -0.45 7.01 -4.01
C ILE A 229 -1.69 7.84 -4.32
N VAL A 230 -1.66 8.59 -5.43
CA VAL A 230 -2.70 9.52 -5.84
C VAL A 230 -3.30 9.07 -7.17
N VAL A 231 -4.58 8.73 -7.16
CA VAL A 231 -5.32 8.22 -8.33
C VAL A 231 -6.31 9.27 -8.84
N GLY A 232 -6.14 9.68 -10.08
CA GLY A 232 -6.95 10.72 -10.74
C GLY A 232 -6.26 12.09 -10.77
N ASP A 233 -7.02 13.11 -11.22
CA ASP A 233 -6.49 14.46 -11.37
C ASP A 233 -6.59 15.25 -10.06
N PHE A 234 -5.51 15.31 -9.28
CA PHE A 234 -5.46 16.05 -8.02
C PHE A 234 -5.55 17.59 -8.20
N ASN A 235 -5.49 18.10 -9.43
CA ASN A 235 -5.73 19.52 -9.72
C ASN A 235 -7.21 19.82 -10.00
N ASP A 236 -8.03 18.78 -10.19
CA ASP A 236 -9.47 18.96 -10.38
C ASP A 236 -10.12 19.54 -9.11
N PRO A 237 -10.87 20.66 -9.22
CA PRO A 237 -11.47 21.28 -8.04
C PRO A 237 -12.46 20.40 -7.28
N VAL A 238 -13.15 19.46 -7.95
CA VAL A 238 -14.07 18.52 -7.31
C VAL A 238 -13.28 17.43 -6.59
N TRP A 239 -12.26 16.88 -7.23
CA TRP A 239 -11.32 15.94 -6.59
C TRP A 239 -10.78 16.53 -5.29
N ARG A 240 -10.25 17.75 -5.34
CA ARG A 240 -9.67 18.41 -4.14
C ARG A 240 -10.72 18.67 -3.07
N ALA A 241 -11.91 19.12 -3.45
CA ALA A 241 -12.97 19.43 -2.49
C ALA A 241 -13.42 18.18 -1.73
N ASP A 242 -13.65 17.07 -2.46
CA ASP A 242 -14.15 15.84 -1.88
C ASP A 242 -13.07 15.14 -1.05
N ILE A 243 -11.86 15.00 -1.59
CA ILE A 243 -10.73 14.38 -0.87
C ILE A 243 -10.35 15.19 0.36
N SER A 244 -10.37 16.53 0.28
CA SER A 244 -10.07 17.38 1.45
C SER A 244 -11.04 17.17 2.59
N GLN A 245 -12.32 16.88 2.33
CA GLN A 245 -13.28 16.59 3.40
C GLN A 245 -12.85 15.33 4.14
N TRP A 246 -12.44 14.30 3.39
CA TRP A 246 -12.07 13.02 3.96
C TRP A 246 -10.71 13.03 4.66
N VAL A 247 -9.71 13.67 4.08
CA VAL A 247 -8.38 13.87 4.72
C VAL A 247 -8.51 14.64 6.03
N SER A 248 -9.47 15.56 6.15
CA SER A 248 -9.74 16.30 7.38
C SER A 248 -10.76 15.64 8.33
N ASP A 249 -11.31 14.47 7.97
CA ASP A 249 -12.31 13.81 8.81
C ASP A 249 -11.63 13.25 10.07
N PRO A 250 -12.17 13.49 11.28
CA PRO A 250 -11.58 12.96 12.52
C PRO A 250 -11.42 11.43 12.53
N ARG A 251 -12.20 10.70 11.73
CA ARG A 251 -12.07 9.24 11.58
C ARG A 251 -10.87 8.82 10.73
N ASN A 252 -10.34 9.72 9.92
CA ASN A 252 -9.15 9.53 9.09
C ASN A 252 -7.92 10.22 9.69
N MET A 253 -7.99 10.60 10.98
CA MET A 253 -6.89 11.18 11.72
C MET A 253 -5.72 10.19 11.76
N SER A 254 -4.51 10.70 11.56
CA SER A 254 -3.25 9.94 11.64
C SER A 254 -2.12 10.83 12.14
N GLU A 255 -2.48 11.80 12.98
CA GLU A 255 -1.51 12.64 13.65
C GLU A 255 -0.56 11.74 14.44
N GLU A 256 0.73 12.08 14.39
CA GLU A 256 1.79 11.38 15.11
C GLU A 256 1.82 11.81 16.59
N ASP A 257 0.67 11.59 17.23
CA ASP A 257 0.36 11.73 18.66
C ASP A 257 -0.70 10.65 18.97
N ALA A 258 -0.40 9.44 18.49
CA ALA A 258 -1.31 8.29 18.43
C ALA A 258 -1.17 7.36 19.64
N GLY A 259 -0.36 7.73 20.63
CA GLY A 259 -0.19 6.99 21.87
C GLY A 259 0.63 5.71 21.76
N GLU A 260 0.61 4.91 22.83
CA GLU A 260 1.46 3.72 22.96
C GLU A 260 1.05 2.58 22.03
N ASP A 261 -0.23 2.53 21.63
CA ASP A 261 -0.73 1.51 20.72
C ASP A 261 -0.53 1.87 19.23
N GLY A 262 -0.11 3.12 18.95
CA GLY A 262 0.16 3.63 17.61
C GLY A 262 -1.09 3.79 16.75
N MET A 263 -2.29 3.74 17.34
CA MET A 263 -3.56 3.87 16.65
C MET A 263 -4.29 5.15 17.11
N PRO A 264 -4.64 6.06 16.20
CA PRO A 264 -5.37 7.26 16.57
C PRO A 264 -6.80 6.94 17.02
N ASN A 265 -7.39 7.80 17.86
CA ASN A 265 -8.74 7.72 18.42
C ASN A 265 -9.00 6.53 19.37
N THR A 266 -8.00 6.04 20.10
CA THR A 266 -8.11 4.89 21.02
C THR A 266 -8.00 5.26 22.50
N ARG A 267 -7.80 6.53 22.82
CA ARG A 267 -7.58 7.09 24.17
C ARG A 267 -8.54 6.56 25.25
N PRO A 268 -9.86 6.47 25.03
CA PRO A 268 -10.78 5.94 26.04
C PRO A 268 -10.74 4.41 26.20
N GLY A 269 -9.80 3.73 25.55
CA GLY A 269 -9.73 2.29 25.52
C GLY A 269 -10.91 1.63 24.82
N ARG A 270 -10.93 0.30 24.88
CA ARG A 270 -11.95 -0.54 24.24
C ARG A 270 -13.31 -0.40 24.88
N ASP A 271 -13.37 -0.06 26.17
CA ASP A 271 -14.64 0.15 26.86
C ASP A 271 -15.26 1.53 26.60
N GLY A 272 -14.50 2.44 25.97
CA GLY A 272 -14.95 3.78 25.63
C GLY A 272 -15.05 4.73 26.84
N ILE A 273 -14.48 4.34 27.99
CA ILE A 273 -14.62 5.05 29.27
C ILE A 273 -13.23 5.52 29.72
N LEU A 274 -12.98 6.82 29.63
CA LEU A 274 -11.74 7.41 30.16
C LEU A 274 -11.52 7.12 31.65
N GLY A 275 -10.25 6.90 32.00
CA GLY A 275 -9.75 6.65 33.34
C GLY A 275 -9.78 5.18 33.73
N THR A 276 -9.90 4.27 32.77
CA THR A 276 -9.87 2.82 32.97
C THR A 276 -8.47 2.28 32.71
N ALA A 277 -8.30 0.97 32.80
CA ALA A 277 -6.99 0.33 32.70
C ALA A 277 -6.56 0.08 31.25
N ASP A 278 -7.49 0.23 30.31
CA ASP A 278 -7.30 0.03 28.87
C ASP A 278 -7.26 1.35 28.09
N ASP A 279 -7.28 2.50 28.77
CA ASP A 279 -6.97 3.80 28.17
C ASP A 279 -5.63 3.72 27.42
N ASP A 280 -5.60 4.22 26.18
CA ASP A 280 -4.33 4.46 25.51
C ASP A 280 -3.64 5.69 26.12
N VAL A 281 -2.37 5.49 26.47
CA VAL A 281 -1.56 6.47 27.19
C VAL A 281 -0.72 7.22 26.17
N LEU A 282 -0.39 8.48 26.45
CA LEU A 282 0.33 9.41 25.58
C LEU A 282 -0.52 9.97 24.42
N GLU A 283 -1.62 9.33 24.00
CA GLU A 283 -2.44 9.87 22.91
C GLU A 283 -3.02 11.27 23.23
N ASN A 284 -2.79 12.21 22.31
CA ASN A 284 -3.17 13.62 22.41
C ASN A 284 -2.61 14.29 23.68
N ASP A 285 -1.33 14.05 23.98
CA ASP A 285 -0.61 14.70 25.09
C ASP A 285 0.28 15.87 24.66
N ASP A 286 0.28 16.20 23.35
CA ASP A 286 1.11 17.23 22.70
C ASP A 286 2.62 16.91 22.75
N ILE A 287 3.02 15.65 22.97
CA ILE A 287 4.42 15.20 23.04
C ILE A 287 4.66 14.04 22.07
N TRP A 288 5.27 14.35 20.92
CA TRP A 288 5.76 13.34 19.98
C TRP A 288 6.84 12.46 20.62
N THR A 289 6.46 11.22 20.94
CA THR A 289 7.24 10.25 21.70
C THR A 289 7.92 9.26 20.75
N VAL A 290 9.22 9.49 20.52
CA VAL A 290 10.06 8.68 19.62
C VAL A 290 11.40 8.32 20.25
N GLU A 291 12.09 7.32 19.69
CA GLU A 291 13.48 7.04 20.05
C GLU A 291 14.43 7.94 19.26
N TYR A 292 15.63 8.17 19.80
CA TYR A 292 16.64 9.03 19.17
C TYR A 292 17.97 8.29 18.99
N TYR A 293 18.68 8.57 17.91
CA TYR A 293 20.03 8.05 17.71
C TYR A 293 20.97 8.55 18.81
N THR A 294 21.71 7.63 19.43
CA THR A 294 22.62 7.93 20.54
C THR A 294 24.08 7.78 20.10
N GLU A 295 25.01 8.27 20.92
CA GLU A 295 26.46 8.03 20.73
C GLU A 295 26.78 6.52 20.65
N MET A 296 26.04 5.67 21.38
CA MET A 296 26.20 4.21 21.28
C MET A 296 25.83 3.67 19.90
N HIS A 297 24.82 4.26 19.23
CA HIS A 297 24.48 3.89 17.85
C HIS A 297 25.59 4.30 16.89
N ALA A 298 26.19 5.48 17.08
CA ALA A 298 27.33 5.93 16.29
C ALA A 298 28.57 5.04 16.48
N GLU A 299 28.91 4.70 17.73
CA GLU A 299 30.04 3.82 18.07
C GLU A 299 29.93 2.42 17.42
N HIS A 300 28.71 1.92 17.23
CA HIS A 300 28.44 0.65 16.59
C HIS A 300 28.17 0.73 15.08
N GLY A 301 28.19 1.93 14.49
CA GLY A 301 27.91 2.13 13.07
C GLY A 301 26.47 1.78 12.67
N LEU A 302 25.51 2.01 13.57
CA LEU A 302 24.09 1.70 13.38
C LEU A 302 23.28 2.89 12.85
N ILE A 303 23.90 4.07 12.72
CA ILE A 303 23.25 5.27 12.18
C ILE A 303 23.30 5.20 10.65
N PRO A 304 22.15 5.16 9.95
CA PRO A 304 22.11 5.14 8.50
C PRO A 304 22.70 6.42 7.89
N ALA A 305 23.09 6.35 6.61
CA ALA A 305 23.55 7.53 5.89
C ALA A 305 22.44 8.58 5.84
N GLY A 306 22.76 9.84 6.18
CA GLY A 306 21.80 10.93 6.24
C GLY A 306 21.32 11.29 7.65
N PHE A 307 21.54 10.40 8.64
CA PHE A 307 21.19 10.62 10.04
C PHE A 307 22.43 10.88 10.90
N GLN A 308 22.21 11.47 12.08
CA GLN A 308 23.24 11.73 13.09
C GLN A 308 22.70 11.51 14.52
N VAL A 309 23.59 11.52 15.50
CA VAL A 309 23.21 11.47 16.92
C VAL A 309 22.27 12.62 17.26
N GLY A 310 21.14 12.30 17.89
CA GLY A 310 20.09 13.24 18.26
C GLY A 310 18.94 13.34 17.25
N ASP A 311 19.07 12.75 16.05
CA ASP A 311 17.92 12.60 15.15
C ASP A 311 16.98 11.51 15.68
N ALA A 312 15.68 11.63 15.38
CA ALA A 312 14.71 10.57 15.67
C ALA A 312 15.08 9.30 14.89
N ILE A 313 14.78 8.14 15.46
CA ILE A 313 14.95 6.85 14.79
C ILE A 313 13.66 6.60 13.97
N PRO A 314 13.76 6.53 12.63
CA PRO A 314 12.63 6.22 11.76
C PRO A 314 11.79 5.02 12.21
N GLY A 315 10.49 5.22 12.34
CA GLY A 315 9.51 4.16 12.62
C GLY A 315 9.39 3.78 14.10
N THR A 316 9.92 4.60 15.03
CA THR A 316 9.87 4.31 16.47
C THR A 316 8.85 5.15 17.19
N GLY A 317 8.15 4.55 18.15
CA GLY A 317 7.12 5.24 18.92
C GLY A 317 6.03 5.78 18.01
N GLU A 318 5.80 7.09 18.07
CA GLU A 318 4.75 7.78 17.31
C GLU A 318 5.18 8.27 15.93
N ASP A 319 6.42 7.99 15.49
CA ASP A 319 6.88 8.18 14.10
C ASP A 319 6.33 7.06 13.21
N LEU A 320 5.07 7.19 12.85
CA LEU A 320 4.25 6.12 12.30
C LEU A 320 4.43 5.96 10.78
N ASP A 321 4.85 7.01 10.04
CA ASP A 321 5.26 6.87 8.63
C ASP A 321 6.76 6.62 8.46
N GLY A 322 7.48 6.66 9.59
CA GLY A 322 8.90 6.38 9.75
C GLY A 322 9.80 7.21 8.85
N ASP A 323 9.50 8.49 8.70
CA ASP A 323 10.38 9.44 8.04
C ASP A 323 11.35 10.14 9.03
N GLY A 324 11.15 9.93 10.34
CA GLY A 324 11.95 10.51 11.41
C GLY A 324 11.59 11.97 11.72
N LYS A 325 10.40 12.43 11.33
CA LYS A 325 9.87 13.77 11.60
C LYS A 325 8.41 13.67 12.03
N TYR A 326 8.05 14.53 12.99
CA TYR A 326 6.65 14.65 13.37
C TYR A 326 5.82 15.21 12.22
N ASP A 327 4.74 14.51 11.90
CA ASP A 327 3.71 14.98 11.00
C ASP A 327 2.32 15.09 11.65
N PRO A 328 1.57 16.17 11.38
CA PRO A 328 0.19 16.31 11.85
C PRO A 328 -0.81 15.45 11.04
N GLY A 329 -0.33 14.37 10.42
CA GLY A 329 -1.03 13.56 9.43
C GLY A 329 -1.09 14.18 8.03
N THR A 330 -1.81 13.50 7.14
CA THR A 330 -1.89 13.86 5.72
C THR A 330 -2.54 15.22 5.47
N GLN A 331 -1.93 16.01 4.59
CA GLN A 331 -2.42 17.31 4.14
C GLN A 331 -2.63 17.32 2.62
N MET A 332 -3.58 18.13 2.15
CA MET A 332 -3.84 18.27 0.71
C MET A 332 -2.65 18.77 -0.12
N LYS A 333 -1.69 19.46 0.52
CA LYS A 333 -0.46 19.92 -0.14
C LYS A 333 0.49 18.76 -0.44
N ASP A 334 0.37 17.64 0.27
CA ASP A 334 1.25 16.49 0.15
C ASP A 334 0.95 15.72 -1.15
N PHE A 335 -0.23 15.96 -1.74
CA PHE A 335 -0.60 15.47 -3.07
C PHE A 335 -0.13 16.37 -4.21
N ASP A 336 0.43 17.55 -3.92
CA ASP A 336 0.84 18.49 -4.95
C ASP A 336 2.18 18.07 -5.58
N LEU A 337 2.29 18.30 -6.90
CA LEU A 337 3.58 18.19 -7.57
C LEU A 337 4.51 19.33 -7.12
N ASN A 338 5.69 18.96 -6.63
CA ASN A 338 6.74 19.90 -6.27
C ASN A 338 7.61 20.33 -7.48
N VAL A 339 7.35 19.80 -8.68
CA VAL A 339 8.04 20.12 -9.93
C VAL A 339 7.06 20.34 -11.09
N PRO A 340 7.43 21.15 -12.11
CA PRO A 340 6.62 21.33 -13.31
C PRO A 340 6.40 20.03 -14.13
N LEU A 341 5.26 19.93 -14.82
CA LEU A 341 4.98 18.90 -15.82
C LEU A 341 5.68 19.21 -17.15
N SER A 342 7.01 19.00 -17.21
CA SER A 342 7.79 19.16 -18.45
C SER A 342 8.96 18.18 -18.53
N LYS A 343 9.46 17.93 -19.75
CA LYS A 343 10.60 17.03 -20.02
C LYS A 343 11.89 17.35 -19.26
N GLU A 344 12.02 18.56 -18.70
CA GLU A 344 13.18 18.94 -17.88
C GLU A 344 13.14 18.31 -16.49
N TYR A 345 11.95 17.98 -15.98
CA TYR A 345 11.74 17.48 -14.62
C TYR A 345 11.27 16.04 -14.57
N TRP A 346 11.22 15.33 -15.70
CA TRP A 346 10.70 13.96 -15.77
C TRP A 346 11.47 13.14 -16.80
N GLU A 347 12.08 12.05 -16.33
CA GLU A 347 12.64 11.00 -17.18
C GLU A 347 11.52 10.14 -17.79
N GLY A 348 11.92 9.14 -18.58
CA GLY A 348 11.01 8.20 -19.21
C GLY A 348 10.52 8.68 -20.57
N ASN A 349 9.24 8.48 -20.88
CA ASN A 349 8.65 8.84 -22.17
C ASN A 349 7.73 10.07 -22.11
N PHE A 350 8.13 11.08 -21.32
CA PHE A 350 7.36 12.31 -21.14
C PHE A 350 7.00 12.97 -22.50
N PRO A 351 5.72 13.36 -22.73
CA PRO A 351 5.29 13.92 -24.01
C PRO A 351 5.80 15.36 -24.24
N GLU A 352 5.77 15.84 -25.49
CA GLU A 352 6.22 17.21 -25.82
C GLU A 352 5.31 18.31 -25.26
N ALA A 353 4.03 18.01 -25.09
CA ALA A 353 3.05 18.91 -24.49
C ALA A 353 2.19 18.11 -23.50
N TYR A 354 2.05 18.66 -22.29
CA TYR A 354 1.25 18.08 -21.22
C TYR A 354 0.53 19.22 -20.50
N ALA A 355 -0.81 19.25 -20.61
CA ALA A 355 -1.60 20.36 -20.09
C ALA A 355 -1.90 20.19 -18.59
N ASP A 356 -2.21 18.96 -18.19
CA ASP A 356 -2.45 18.52 -16.82
C ASP A 356 -2.19 17.01 -16.70
N LEU A 357 -2.23 16.49 -15.47
CA LEU A 357 -1.88 15.09 -15.16
C LEU A 357 -2.70 14.08 -15.98
N CYS A 358 -3.98 14.35 -16.22
CA CYS A 358 -4.93 13.42 -16.86
C CYS A 358 -5.32 13.86 -18.28
N SER A 359 -4.53 14.73 -18.94
CA SER A 359 -5.00 15.49 -20.12
C SER A 359 -5.34 14.63 -21.34
N ASN A 360 -4.87 13.38 -21.38
CA ASN A 360 -5.07 12.43 -22.48
C ASN A 360 -6.06 11.30 -22.14
N ASP A 361 -6.64 11.31 -20.94
CA ASP A 361 -7.52 10.25 -20.46
C ASP A 361 -8.98 10.59 -20.79
N ALA A 362 -9.51 9.94 -21.83
CA ALA A 362 -10.87 10.17 -22.31
C ALA A 362 -11.88 9.92 -21.19
N GLY A 363 -12.53 11.01 -20.74
CA GLY A 363 -13.51 10.97 -19.64
C GLY A 363 -12.93 11.06 -18.24
N ARG A 364 -11.59 11.14 -18.06
CA ARG A 364 -10.85 11.23 -16.78
C ARG A 364 -11.16 10.13 -15.75
N SER A 365 -12.05 9.20 -16.08
CA SER A 365 -12.47 8.12 -15.22
C SER A 365 -11.43 7.01 -15.27
N ILE A 366 -10.80 6.75 -14.13
CA ILE A 366 -9.90 5.63 -13.93
C ILE A 366 -10.76 4.49 -13.39
N ASN A 367 -11.00 3.51 -14.25
CA ASN A 367 -11.87 2.38 -13.95
C ASN A 367 -11.09 1.06 -13.87
N ARG A 368 -9.77 1.11 -14.06
CA ARG A 368 -8.89 -0.05 -13.98
C ARG A 368 -7.53 0.31 -13.36
N LEU A 369 -7.18 -0.38 -12.28
CA LEU A 369 -5.86 -0.31 -11.64
C LEU A 369 -5.36 -1.73 -11.36
N ASP A 370 -4.49 -2.23 -12.24
CA ASP A 370 -3.80 -3.51 -12.08
C ASP A 370 -2.41 -3.26 -11.48
N ALA A 371 -2.30 -3.31 -10.15
CA ALA A 371 -1.06 -3.16 -9.41
C ALA A 371 -1.19 -3.65 -7.96
N ILE A 372 -0.09 -4.14 -7.39
CA ILE A 372 0.11 -4.23 -5.95
C ILE A 372 0.50 -2.83 -5.49
N CYS A 373 -0.31 -2.20 -4.66
CA CYS A 373 -0.14 -0.82 -4.19
C CYS A 373 0.24 -0.82 -2.71
N TYR A 374 1.26 -0.06 -2.38
CA TYR A 374 1.72 0.16 -1.01
C TYR A 374 2.17 1.61 -0.84
N THR A 375 1.86 2.20 0.31
CA THR A 375 2.30 3.56 0.64
C THR A 375 2.51 3.68 2.15
N ASN A 376 3.58 4.34 2.62
CA ASN A 376 3.73 4.57 4.08
C ASN A 376 2.65 5.53 4.62
N HIS A 377 2.01 6.31 3.74
CA HIS A 377 1.06 7.35 4.11
C HIS A 377 -0.33 7.11 3.50
N THR A 378 -0.80 7.97 2.59
CA THR A 378 -2.19 7.93 2.10
C THR A 378 -2.35 7.37 0.69
N PHE A 379 -3.33 6.48 0.52
CA PHE A 379 -3.89 6.13 -0.80
C PHE A 379 -5.12 7.00 -1.09
N ALA A 380 -5.03 7.96 -2.00
CA ALA A 380 -6.12 8.87 -2.36
C ALA A 380 -6.68 8.56 -3.75
N MET A 381 -8.00 8.39 -3.87
CA MET A 381 -8.67 8.13 -5.14
C MET A 381 -10.04 8.80 -5.19
N HIS A 382 -10.36 9.50 -6.28
CA HIS A 382 -11.70 10.03 -6.53
C HIS A 382 -12.22 9.55 -7.88
N GLN A 383 -13.30 8.78 -7.88
CA GLN A 383 -13.90 8.21 -9.10
C GLN A 383 -15.43 8.26 -9.03
N VAL A 384 -16.03 9.20 -9.76
CA VAL A 384 -17.48 9.49 -9.73
C VAL A 384 -18.11 9.35 -11.11
N GLY A 385 -19.18 8.55 -11.21
CA GLY A 385 -19.99 8.40 -12.41
C GLY A 385 -21.07 7.33 -12.25
N THR A 386 -22.32 7.63 -12.60
CA THR A 386 -23.49 6.75 -12.36
C THR A 386 -23.40 5.37 -13.00
N GLU A 387 -22.62 5.23 -14.07
CA GLU A 387 -22.41 3.98 -14.82
C GLU A 387 -21.02 3.38 -14.59
N LEU A 388 -20.20 4.03 -13.76
CA LEU A 388 -18.81 3.67 -13.51
C LEU A 388 -18.73 2.31 -12.80
N MET A 389 -17.79 1.49 -13.25
CA MET A 389 -17.39 0.24 -12.59
C MET A 389 -15.88 0.27 -12.45
N VAL A 390 -15.37 0.30 -11.22
CA VAL A 390 -13.93 0.35 -10.95
C VAL A 390 -13.43 -1.04 -10.60
N ASP A 391 -12.37 -1.49 -11.26
CA ASP A 391 -11.69 -2.76 -10.98
C ASP A 391 -10.24 -2.49 -10.53
N ILE A 392 -9.92 -2.85 -9.29
CA ILE A 392 -8.57 -2.83 -8.71
C ILE A 392 -8.13 -4.28 -8.51
N ASN A 393 -6.98 -4.66 -9.08
CA ASN A 393 -6.44 -6.02 -8.94
C ASN A 393 -5.01 -5.96 -8.40
N GLY A 394 -4.73 -6.74 -7.36
CA GLY A 394 -3.45 -6.69 -6.64
C GLY A 394 -3.68 -6.77 -5.14
N ALA A 395 -3.06 -5.86 -4.41
CA ALA A 395 -3.36 -5.57 -3.01
C ALA A 395 -3.28 -4.05 -2.83
N LEU A 396 -4.06 -3.50 -1.91
CA LEU A 396 -3.99 -2.10 -1.51
C LEU A 396 -3.60 -2.06 -0.04
N VAL A 397 -2.40 -1.57 0.24
CA VAL A 397 -1.86 -1.44 1.59
C VAL A 397 -1.51 0.03 1.80
N ALA A 398 -2.10 0.65 2.81
CA ALA A 398 -1.83 2.05 3.12
C ALA A 398 -1.96 2.29 4.62
N ARG A 399 -1.35 3.36 5.11
CA ARG A 399 -1.58 3.81 6.49
C ARG A 399 -2.97 4.42 6.62
N ASN A 400 -3.29 5.33 5.70
CA ASN A 400 -4.60 5.94 5.54
C ASN A 400 -5.13 5.74 4.11
N GLU A 401 -6.44 5.91 3.95
CA GLU A 401 -7.02 6.11 2.64
C GLU A 401 -7.87 7.38 2.54
N ALA A 402 -8.04 7.84 1.31
CA ALA A 402 -9.10 8.75 0.91
C ALA A 402 -9.72 8.27 -0.40
N ILE A 403 -10.45 7.15 -0.34
CA ILE A 403 -11.13 6.59 -1.51
C ILE A 403 -12.58 7.09 -1.55
N ILE A 404 -12.85 7.95 -2.52
CA ILE A 404 -14.18 8.47 -2.82
C ILE A 404 -14.64 7.87 -4.14
N TYR A 405 -15.65 7.02 -4.04
CA TYR A 405 -16.20 6.32 -5.18
C TYR A 405 -17.72 6.45 -5.23
N GLU A 406 -18.22 6.88 -6.38
CA GLU A 406 -19.65 6.86 -6.68
C GLU A 406 -19.89 6.23 -8.05
N GLY A 407 -20.49 5.04 -8.06
CA GLY A 407 -20.88 4.38 -9.30
C GLY A 407 -21.64 3.07 -9.07
N LYS A 408 -21.63 2.18 -10.06
CA LYS A 408 -22.33 0.88 -10.02
C LYS A 408 -21.66 -0.17 -9.15
N ARG A 409 -20.33 -0.30 -9.22
CA ARG A 409 -19.52 -1.14 -8.33
C ARG A 409 -18.05 -0.73 -8.28
N LEU A 410 -17.44 -0.86 -7.12
CA LEU A 410 -15.99 -0.94 -6.97
C LEU A 410 -15.64 -2.40 -6.64
N THR A 411 -14.66 -2.96 -7.33
CA THR A 411 -14.19 -4.32 -7.08
C THR A 411 -12.71 -4.34 -6.81
N ILE A 412 -12.33 -4.89 -5.66
CA ILE A 412 -10.94 -5.18 -5.30
C ILE A 412 -10.77 -6.70 -5.38
N THR A 413 -9.72 -7.15 -6.06
CA THR A 413 -9.43 -8.58 -6.22
C THR A 413 -7.98 -8.85 -5.87
N HIS A 414 -7.78 -9.77 -4.92
CA HIS A 414 -6.45 -10.13 -4.45
C HIS A 414 -5.61 -10.78 -5.55
N ASP A 415 -4.34 -10.38 -5.68
CA ASP A 415 -3.36 -11.19 -6.39
C ASP A 415 -2.83 -12.30 -5.47
N LEU A 416 -3.43 -13.49 -5.58
CA LEU A 416 -3.08 -14.62 -4.69
C LEU A 416 -1.61 -15.07 -4.83
N ARG A 417 -0.86 -14.60 -5.84
CA ARG A 417 0.58 -14.86 -5.92
C ARG A 417 1.32 -14.28 -4.72
N LEU A 418 0.79 -13.23 -4.08
CA LEU A 418 1.32 -12.61 -2.85
C LEU A 418 1.36 -13.59 -1.66
N LEU A 419 0.48 -14.59 -1.62
CA LEU A 419 0.49 -15.62 -0.57
C LEU A 419 1.73 -16.52 -0.63
N GLN A 420 2.50 -16.45 -1.72
CA GLN A 420 3.77 -17.14 -1.92
C GLN A 420 4.83 -16.14 -2.38
N GLU A 421 4.96 -15.02 -1.68
CA GLU A 421 5.83 -13.89 -2.06
C GLU A 421 7.28 -14.31 -2.38
N GLU A 422 7.82 -15.34 -1.72
CA GLU A 422 9.19 -15.82 -1.95
C GLU A 422 9.38 -16.45 -3.34
N LEU A 423 8.26 -16.71 -4.05
CA LEU A 423 8.23 -17.21 -5.41
C LEU A 423 7.90 -16.13 -6.44
N LEU A 424 7.64 -14.89 -6.02
CA LEU A 424 7.40 -13.77 -6.92
C LEU A 424 8.72 -13.32 -7.56
N PRO A 425 8.79 -13.28 -8.90
CA PRO A 425 9.95 -12.71 -9.56
C PRO A 425 9.93 -11.18 -9.44
N HIS A 426 11.10 -10.58 -9.22
CA HIS A 426 11.32 -9.14 -9.39
C HIS A 426 10.54 -8.20 -8.46
N ILE A 427 9.92 -8.73 -7.41
CA ILE A 427 9.27 -7.97 -6.35
C ILE A 427 9.82 -8.43 -5.02
N VAL A 428 10.23 -7.47 -4.19
CA VAL A 428 10.50 -7.70 -2.77
C VAL A 428 9.49 -6.89 -1.99
N LEU A 429 8.50 -7.57 -1.40
CA LEU A 429 7.51 -6.87 -0.61
C LEU A 429 8.18 -6.14 0.57
N PRO A 430 7.68 -4.95 0.94
CA PRO A 430 8.06 -4.28 2.17
C PRO A 430 8.07 -5.23 3.36
N LYS A 431 9.10 -5.12 4.19
CA LYS A 431 9.39 -6.09 5.25
C LYS A 431 9.17 -5.49 6.63
N THR A 432 8.87 -6.35 7.60
CA THR A 432 8.70 -5.96 9.00
C THR A 432 9.72 -6.66 9.90
N TRP A 433 9.92 -6.11 11.09
CA TRP A 433 10.73 -6.75 12.11
C TRP A 433 10.03 -7.99 12.68
N LYS A 434 10.72 -9.13 12.71
CA LYS A 434 10.25 -10.29 13.47
C LYS A 434 10.24 -9.94 14.95
N PRO A 435 9.17 -10.28 15.70
CA PRO A 435 9.19 -10.20 17.14
C PRO A 435 10.41 -10.93 17.72
N PRO A 436 11.13 -10.34 18.69
CA PRO A 436 12.33 -10.95 19.24
C PRO A 436 12.01 -12.28 19.92
N GLN A 437 12.45 -13.39 19.30
CA GLN A 437 12.25 -14.73 19.87
C GLN A 437 13.39 -15.11 20.83
N ILE A 438 13.04 -15.57 22.04
CA ILE A 438 13.98 -16.18 22.98
C ILE A 438 14.33 -17.58 22.48
N VAL A 439 15.59 -17.77 22.05
CA VAL A 439 16.02 -19.01 21.39
C VAL A 439 16.51 -20.07 22.39
N MET A 440 16.89 -19.68 23.61
CA MET A 440 17.31 -20.60 24.68
C MET A 440 17.55 -19.84 26.00
N TRP A 441 17.14 -20.42 27.14
CA TRP A 441 17.74 -20.10 28.44
C TRP A 441 18.99 -20.98 28.65
N ARG A 442 20.16 -20.39 28.84
CA ARG A 442 21.29 -21.11 29.46
C ARG A 442 21.16 -20.97 30.98
N SER A 443 20.77 -22.05 31.65
CA SER A 443 20.99 -22.16 33.09
C SER A 443 22.50 -22.31 33.34
N ASN A 444 23.08 -21.38 34.10
CA ASN A 444 24.48 -21.46 34.55
C ASN A 444 24.76 -22.69 35.41
#